data_AF-A0A660QEA1-F1
#
_entry.id   AF-A0A660QEA1-F1
#
_cell.length_a   1.000
_cell.length_b   1.000
_cell.length_c   1.000
_cell.angle_alpha   90.00
_cell.angle_beta   90.00
_cell.angle_gamma   90.00
#
_symmetry.space_group_name_H-M   'P 1'
#
loop_
_entity.id
_entity.type
_entity.pdbx_description
1 polymer ?
#
loop_
_entity_poly.entity_id
_entity_poly.type
_entity_poly.pdbx_seq_one_letter_code
_entity_poly.pdbx_strand_id
1 'polypeptide(L)' 'MEKTIYSDDYAKLRQWLRERRNEKNLTMRELAERMDVIHSWIGKIELGERRLDIIEYIQYCKALEVDPIEGIKLIA' A
#
# COMPACT_ATOMS: atom_id res chain seq x y z
N MET A 1 -16.65 -16.47 8.44
CA MET A 1 -16.10 -15.16 8.05
C MET A 1 -14.68 -15.37 7.59
N GLU A 2 -14.45 -15.34 6.29
CA GLU A 2 -13.10 -15.43 5.75
C GLU A 2 -12.27 -14.23 6.22
N LYS A 3 -11.05 -14.50 6.64
CA LYS A 3 -10.14 -13.47 7.12
C LYS A 3 -9.78 -12.57 5.93
N THR A 4 -10.18 -11.31 5.96
CA THR A 4 -9.92 -10.26 4.93
C THR A 4 -8.43 -10.10 4.53
N ILE A 5 -7.51 -10.67 5.31
CA ILE A 5 -6.07 -10.64 5.04
C ILE A 5 -5.69 -11.57 3.87
N TYR A 6 -6.51 -12.62 3.65
CA TYR A 6 -6.35 -13.60 2.57
C TYR A 6 -7.33 -13.39 1.41
N SER A 7 -8.13 -12.32 1.41
CA SER A 7 -8.95 -12.05 0.23
C SER A 7 -8.05 -11.64 -0.93
N ASP A 8 -8.34 -12.19 -2.10
CA ASP A 8 -7.66 -11.84 -3.35
C ASP A 8 -7.66 -10.33 -3.58
N ASP A 9 -8.69 -9.64 -3.10
CA ASP A 9 -8.83 -8.19 -3.20
C ASP A 9 -7.80 -7.43 -2.37
N TYR A 10 -7.51 -7.85 -1.14
CA TYR A 10 -6.46 -7.21 -0.36
C TYR A 10 -5.09 -7.45 -1.03
N ALA A 11 -4.88 -8.61 -1.66
CA ALA A 11 -3.64 -8.88 -2.42
C ALA A 11 -3.50 -7.98 -3.65
N LYS A 12 -4.58 -7.82 -4.44
CA LYS A 12 -4.63 -6.88 -5.58
C LYS A 12 -4.28 -5.46 -5.16
N LEU A 13 -4.86 -4.97 -4.06
CA LEU A 13 -4.61 -3.61 -3.57
C LEU A 13 -3.14 -3.40 -3.18
N ARG A 14 -2.53 -4.36 -2.47
CA ARG A 14 -1.12 -4.28 -2.08
C ARG A 14 -0.18 -4.34 -3.28
N GLN A 15 -0.48 -5.22 -4.23
CA GLN A 15 0.28 -5.33 -5.46
C GLN A 15 0.22 -3.99 -6.23
N TRP A 16 -0.97 -3.41 -6.37
CA TRP A 16 -1.15 -2.12 -7.02
C TRP A 16 -0.33 -1.01 -6.35
N LEU A 17 -0.32 -0.93 -5.01
CA LEU A 17 0.50 0.04 -4.27
C LEU A 17 2.00 -0.12 -4.56
N ARG A 18 2.47 -1.37 -4.59
CA ARG A 18 3.87 -1.71 -4.91
C ARG A 18 4.23 -1.32 -6.33
N GLU A 19 3.33 -1.55 -7.29
CA GLU A 19 3.51 -1.16 -8.69
C GLU A 19 3.61 0.36 -8.83
N ARG A 20 2.70 1.12 -8.21
CA ARG A 20 2.75 2.59 -8.20
C ARG A 20 4.04 3.12 -7.57
N ARG A 21 4.54 2.48 -6.50
CA ARG A 21 5.85 2.83 -5.91
C ARG A 21 6.99 2.63 -6.90
N ASN A 22 7.02 1.47 -7.56
CA ASN A 22 8.08 1.14 -8.52
C ASN A 22 8.06 2.05 -9.75
N GLU A 23 6.89 2.41 -10.27
CA GLU A 23 6.76 3.35 -11.40
C GLU A 23 7.31 4.75 -11.10
N LYS A 24 7.22 5.15 -9.83
CA LYS A 24 7.83 6.40 -9.34
C LYS A 24 9.31 6.25 -9.00
N ASN A 25 9.90 5.09 -9.26
CA ASN A 25 11.29 4.74 -8.93
C ASN A 25 11.63 4.98 -7.45
N LEU A 26 10.64 4.86 -6.56
CA LEU A 26 10.84 5.04 -5.13
C LEU A 26 11.25 3.73 -4.48
N THR A 27 12.30 3.76 -3.69
CA THR A 27 12.64 2.67 -2.77
C THR A 27 11.67 2.63 -1.60
N MET A 28 11.62 1.50 -0.89
CA MET A 28 10.84 1.40 0.36
C MET A 28 11.33 2.39 1.42
N ARG A 29 12.61 2.78 1.40
CA ARG A 29 13.18 3.76 2.34
C ARG A 29 12.69 5.16 2.04
N GLU A 30 12.75 5.59 0.79
CA GLU A 30 12.28 6.92 0.38
C GLU A 30 10.78 7.08 0.61
N LEU A 31 9.98 6.05 0.33
CA LEU A 31 8.55 6.10 0.64
C LEU A 31 8.30 6.18 2.16
N ALA A 32 9.06 5.43 2.95
CA ALA A 32 8.92 5.45 4.39
C ALA A 32 9.31 6.81 4.98
N GLU A 33 10.34 7.47 4.45
CA GLU A 33 10.71 8.84 4.80
C GLU A 33 9.59 9.84 4.48
N ARG A 34 8.95 9.72 3.31
CA ARG A 34 7.78 10.57 2.95
C ARG A 34 6.58 10.37 3.87
N MET A 35 6.42 9.18 4.44
CA MET A 35 5.33 8.82 5.33
C MET A 35 5.67 9.01 6.82
N ASP A 36 6.91 9.39 7.15
CA ASP A 36 7.44 9.44 8.52
C ASP A 36 7.28 8.09 9.27
N VAL A 37 7.63 6.99 8.59
CA VAL A 37 7.58 5.62 9.14
C VAL A 37 8.89 4.87 8.92
N ILE A 38 9.02 3.70 9.55
CA ILE A 38 10.19 2.83 9.37
C ILE A 38 10.05 2.06 8.05
N HIS A 39 11.12 1.95 7.25
CA HIS A 39 11.11 1.23 5.96
C HIS A 39 10.57 -0.22 6.01
N SER A 40 10.77 -0.93 7.14
CA SER A 40 10.23 -2.27 7.33
C SER A 40 8.70 -2.31 7.39
N TRP A 41 8.06 -1.18 7.74
CA TRP A 41 6.61 -1.03 7.73
C TRP A 41 6.06 -1.10 6.31
N ILE A 42 6.71 -0.42 5.35
CA ILE A 42 6.39 -0.49 3.91
C ILE A 42 6.55 -1.92 3.40
N GLY A 43 7.67 -2.56 3.70
CA GLY A 43 7.93 -3.95 3.29
C GLY A 43 6.86 -4.93 3.82
N LYS A 44 6.49 -4.82 5.10
CA LYS A 44 5.45 -5.65 5.72
C LYS A 44 4.08 -5.44 5.09
N ILE A 45 3.76 -4.21 4.69
CA ILE A 45 2.54 -3.93 3.94
C ILE A 45 2.64 -4.60 2.58
N GLU A 46 3.66 -4.34 1.77
CA GLU A 46 3.75 -4.88 0.41
C GLU A 46 3.81 -6.42 0.36
N LEU A 47 4.39 -7.06 1.38
CA LEU A 47 4.45 -8.52 1.52
C LEU A 47 3.16 -9.12 2.11
N GLY A 48 2.23 -8.30 2.59
CA GLY A 48 0.98 -8.77 3.21
C GLY A 48 1.13 -9.31 4.63
N GLU A 49 2.28 -9.09 5.27
CA GLU A 49 2.53 -9.44 6.67
C GLU A 49 1.84 -8.47 7.65
N ARG A 50 1.47 -7.29 7.15
CA ARG A 50 0.74 -6.27 7.92
C ARG A 50 -0.51 -5.80 7.17
N ARG A 51 -1.61 -5.67 7.91
CA ARG A 51 -2.82 -5.02 7.41
C ARG A 51 -2.63 -3.50 7.41
N LEU A 52 -3.02 -2.88 6.31
CA LEU A 52 -3.08 -1.44 6.07
C LEU A 52 -4.53 -1.03 6.35
N ASP A 53 -4.74 -0.15 7.31
CA ASP A 53 -6.07 0.44 7.51
C ASP A 53 -6.36 1.53 6.46
N ILE A 54 -7.58 2.05 6.44
CA ILE A 54 -8.00 3.03 5.43
C ILE A 54 -7.28 4.38 5.55
N ILE A 55 -6.92 4.81 6.76
CA ILE A 55 -6.21 6.07 6.99
C ILE A 55 -4.77 5.92 6.52
N GLU A 56 -4.13 4.82 6.89
CA GLU A 56 -2.79 4.45 6.44
C GLU A 56 -2.73 4.28 4.92
N TYR A 57 -3.76 3.69 4.31
CA TYR A 57 -3.91 3.58 2.87
C TYR A 57 -3.93 4.95 2.19
N ILE A 58 -4.76 5.87 2.69
CA ILE A 58 -4.83 7.23 2.15
C ILE A 58 -3.47 7.94 2.31
N GLN A 59 -2.78 7.78 3.43
CA GLN A 59 -1.44 8.34 3.64
C GLN A 59 -0.41 7.74 2.66
N TYR A 60 -0.47 6.43 2.42
CA TYR A 60 0.39 5.74 1.48
C TYR A 60 0.20 6.28 0.05
N CYS A 61 -1.07 6.39 -0.38
CA CYS A 61 -1.41 6.96 -1.68
C CYS A 61 -0.96 8.42 -1.81
N LYS A 62 -1.10 9.23 -0.74
CA LYS A 62 -0.61 10.61 -0.72
C LYS A 62 0.91 10.69 -0.85
N ALA A 63 1.65 9.85 -0.13
CA ALA A 63 3.12 9.81 -0.21
C ALA A 63 3.62 9.33 -1.57
N LEU A 64 2.82 8.47 -2.23
CA LEU A 64 3.00 8.09 -3.62
C LEU A 64 2.46 9.11 -4.61
N GLU A 65 1.75 10.16 -4.21
CA GLU A 65 1.08 11.12 -5.10
C GLU A 65 0.21 10.41 -6.16
N VAL A 66 -0.66 9.51 -5.71
CA VAL A 66 -1.66 8.78 -6.51
C VAL A 66 -3.05 8.94 -5.90
N ASP A 67 -4.11 8.80 -6.71
CA ASP A 67 -5.49 8.89 -6.23
C ASP A 67 -5.89 7.59 -5.48
N PRO A 68 -6.27 7.66 -4.19
CA PRO A 68 -6.77 6.49 -3.45
C PRO A 68 -8.01 5.85 -4.07
N ILE A 69 -8.81 6.59 -4.85
CA ILE A 69 -10.00 6.04 -5.49
C ILE A 69 -9.64 5.04 -6.58
N GLU A 70 -8.49 5.19 -7.25
CA GLU A 70 -8.02 4.24 -8.26
C GLU A 70 -7.80 2.86 -7.68
N GLY A 71 -7.12 2.76 -6.54
CA GLY A 71 -6.87 1.47 -5.88
C GLY A 71 -8.16 0.85 -5.32
N ILE A 72 -9.07 1.66 -4.79
CA ILE A 72 -10.38 1.16 -4.29
C ILE A 72 -11.21 0.56 -5.44
N LYS A 73 -11.20 1.17 -6.64
CA LYS A 73 -11.92 0.65 -7.81
C LYS A 73 -11.44 -0.72 -8.29
N LEU A 74 -10.25 -1.17 -7.89
CA LEU A 74 -9.73 -2.50 -8.24
C LEU A 74 -10.34 -3.64 -7.41
N ILE A 75 -10.96 -3.29 -6.29
CA ILE A 75 -11.49 -4.24 -5.30
C ILE A 75 -12.98 -4.04 -5.03
N ALA A 76 -13.63 -3.12 -5.75
CA ALA A 76 -15.03 -2.76 -5.61
C ALA A 76 -15.89 -3.36 -6.72
#